data_AF-A0A9E0NEF8-F1
#
_entry.id   AF-A0A9E0NEF8-F1
#
_cell.length_a   1.000
_cell.length_b   1.000
_cell.length_c   1.000
_cell.angle_alpha   90.00
_cell.angle_beta   90.00
_cell.angle_gamma   90.00
#
_symmetry.space_group_name_H-M   'P 1'
#
loop_
_entity.id
_entity.type
_entity.pdbx_description
1 polymer ?
#
loop_
_entity_poly.entity_id
_entity_poly.type
_entity_poly.pdbx_seq_one_letter_code
_entity_poly.pdbx_strand_id
1 'polypeptide(L)'
;MAMNCGGIFDYAAKAEKLEELNQALEDPKVWEDPQRAQAMGKEKKSLEDVVLVLHQLAQQLNDTGELFELLRQLVQDQHHILERFLLLA
;
A
#
# COMPACT_ATOMS: atom_id res chain seq x y z
N MET A 1 -0.10 2.09 14.87
CA MET A 1 0.67 3.34 14.64
C MET A 1 0.33 3.82 13.24
N ALA A 2 -0.18 5.04 13.07
CA ALA A 2 -0.51 5.56 11.74
C ALA A 2 0.80 5.82 10.97
N MET A 3 0.97 5.17 9.81
CA MET A 3 2.06 5.47 8.89
C MET A 3 1.88 6.91 8.39
N ASN A 4 2.69 7.84 8.89
CA ASN A 4 2.62 9.26 8.55
C ASN A 4 3.34 9.51 7.20
N CYS A 5 2.81 8.97 6.11
CA CYS A 5 3.30 9.24 4.75
C CYS A 5 2.67 10.50 4.15
N GLY A 6 1.76 11.18 4.87
CA GLY A 6 0.95 12.28 4.33
C GLY A 6 1.66 13.64 4.27
N GLY A 7 2.51 13.99 5.25
CA GLY A 7 2.95 15.38 5.45
C GLY A 7 3.96 15.94 4.43
N ILE A 8 4.91 15.13 3.94
CA ILE A 8 5.95 15.58 2.98
C ILE A 8 5.64 15.14 1.55
N PHE A 9 5.00 13.98 1.38
CA PHE A 9 4.69 13.43 0.07
C PHE A 9 3.30 13.83 -0.44
N ASP A 10 2.48 14.47 0.38
CA ASP A 10 1.10 14.86 0.08
C ASP A 10 0.29 13.70 -0.53
N TYR A 11 0.47 12.51 0.05
CA TYR A 11 -0.03 11.26 -0.49
C TYR A 11 -1.55 11.27 -0.68
N ALA A 12 -2.29 11.79 0.31
CA ALA A 12 -3.75 11.83 0.28
C ALA A 12 -4.27 12.66 -0.90
N ALA A 13 -3.74 13.88 -1.09
CA ALA A 13 -4.12 14.74 -2.20
C ALA A 13 -3.72 14.15 -3.56
N LYS A 14 -2.56 13.48 -3.66
CA LYS A 14 -2.12 12.82 -4.90
C LYS A 14 -2.95 11.59 -5.23
N ALA A 15 -3.36 10.82 -4.23
CA ALA A 15 -4.22 9.66 -4.40
C ALA A 15 -5.64 10.08 -4.84
N GLU A 16 -6.21 11.10 -4.20
CA GLU A 16 -7.51 11.68 -4.59
C GLU A 16 -7.47 12.20 -6.03
N LYS A 17 -6.44 12.96 -6.38
CA LYS A 17 -6.26 13.47 -7.74
C LYS A 17 -6.06 12.36 -8.77
N LEU A 18 -5.38 11.27 -8.42
CA LEU A 18 -5.23 10.11 -9.29
C LEU A 18 -6.57 9.41 -9.54
N GLU A 19 -7.41 9.31 -8.52
CA GLU A 19 -8.77 8.75 -8.63
C GLU A 19 -9.65 9.59 -9.56
N GLU A 20 -9.68 10.91 -9.36
CA GLU A 20 -10.41 11.84 -10.24
C GLU A 20 -9.95 11.74 -11.70
N LEU A 21 -8.64 11.63 -11.90
CA LEU A 21 -8.05 11.56 -13.23
C LEU A 21 -8.32 10.21 -13.90
N ASN A 22 -8.39 9.12 -13.13
CA ASN A 22 -8.86 7.83 -13.62
C ASN A 22 -10.32 7.89 -14.06
N GLN A 23 -11.21 8.44 -13.24
CA GLN A 23 -12.62 8.62 -13.59
C GLN A 23 -12.79 9.49 -14.83
N ALA A 24 -12.00 10.56 -14.96
CA ALA A 24 -12.04 11.41 -16.15
C ALA A 24 -11.56 10.68 -17.41
N LEU A 25 -10.61 9.74 -17.30
CA LEU A 25 -10.14 8.91 -18.42
C LEU A 25 -11.14 7.81 -18.83
N GLU A 26 -12.13 7.50 -17.99
CA GLU A 26 -13.21 6.57 -18.32
C GLU A 26 -14.27 7.19 -19.25
N ASP A 27 -14.33 8.53 -19.37
CA ASP A 27 -15.24 9.19 -20.30
C ASP A 27 -14.73 9.04 -21.76
N PRO A 28 -15.48 8.38 -22.67
CA PRO A 28 -15.09 8.23 -24.08
C PRO A 28 -14.87 9.57 -24.79
N LYS A 29 -15.45 10.68 -24.33
CA LYS A 29 -15.24 12.02 -24.90
C LYS A 29 -13.83 12.55 -24.68
N VAL A 30 -13.13 12.08 -23.65
CA VAL A 30 -11.72 12.47 -23.42
C VAL A 30 -10.81 11.89 -24.50
N TRP A 31 -11.20 10.76 -25.09
CA TRP A 31 -10.47 10.12 -26.18
C TRP A 31 -10.72 10.75 -27.56
N GLU A 32 -11.74 11.61 -27.68
CA GLU A 32 -12.01 12.39 -28.91
C GLU A 32 -10.96 13.49 -29.14
N ASP A 33 -10.27 13.92 -28.08
CA ASP A 33 -9.14 14.86 -28.15
C ASP A 33 -7.81 14.15 -27.78
N PRO A 34 -6.99 13.78 -28.80
CA PRO A 34 -5.72 13.08 -28.58
C PRO A 34 -4.72 13.87 -27.73
N GLN A 35 -4.71 15.20 -27.79
CA GLN A 35 -3.80 16.01 -27.00
C GLN A 35 -4.19 15.98 -25.52
N ARG A 36 -5.50 16.06 -25.24
CA ARG A 36 -6.03 15.99 -23.88
C ARG A 36 -5.83 14.60 -23.26
N ALA A 37 -6.12 13.53 -24.00
CA ALA A 37 -5.85 12.17 -23.56
C ALA A 37 -4.35 11.94 -23.26
N GLN A 38 -3.46 12.46 -24.11
CA GLN A 38 -2.02 12.35 -23.89
C GLN A 38 -1.54 13.14 -22.66
N ALA A 39 -2.05 14.35 -22.44
CA ALA A 39 -1.72 15.16 -21.27
C ALA A 39 -2.18 14.48 -19.98
N MET A 40 -3.42 13.97 -19.96
CA MET A 40 -3.97 13.22 -18.83
C MET A 40 -3.18 11.93 -18.58
N GLY A 41 -2.81 11.18 -19.62
CA GLY A 41 -1.98 9.97 -19.47
C GLY A 41 -0.60 10.24 -18.84
N LYS A 42 0.03 11.38 -19.17
CA LYS A 42 1.31 11.79 -18.54
C LYS A 42 1.13 12.18 -17.08
N GLU A 43 0.09 12.93 -16.77
CA GLU A 43 -0.24 13.32 -15.40
C GLU A 43 -0.59 12.10 -14.54
N LYS A 44 -1.39 11.18 -15.07
CA LYS A 44 -1.70 9.88 -14.44
C LYS A 44 -0.43 9.16 -14.04
N LYS A 45 0.47 8.95 -15.00
CA LYS A 45 1.71 8.20 -14.78
C LYS A 45 2.58 8.83 -13.70
N SER A 46 2.71 10.16 -13.70
CA SER A 46 3.48 10.86 -12.67
C SER A 46 2.88 10.72 -11.27
N LEU A 47 1.55 10.67 -11.15
CA LEU A 47 0.88 10.45 -9.88
C LEU A 47 0.97 8.98 -9.44
N GLU A 48 0.79 8.05 -10.37
CA GLU A 48 0.95 6.61 -10.15
C GLU A 48 2.34 6.27 -9.63
N ASP A 49 3.40 6.80 -10.23
CA ASP A 49 4.79 6.52 -9.82
C ASP A 49 5.06 6.88 -8.34
N VAL A 50 4.34 7.85 -7.78
CA VAL A 50 4.48 8.23 -6.36
C VAL A 50 3.50 7.44 -5.48
N VAL A 51 2.22 7.39 -5.86
CA VAL A 51 1.16 6.78 -5.06
C VAL A 51 1.32 5.27 -4.99
N LEU A 52 1.60 4.58 -6.11
CA LEU A 52 1.80 3.13 -6.12
C LEU A 52 3.04 2.72 -5.34
N VAL A 53 4.15 3.45 -5.47
CA VAL A 53 5.39 3.11 -4.74
C VAL A 53 5.16 3.21 -3.24
N LEU A 54 4.54 4.30 -2.76
CA LEU A 54 4.23 4.46 -1.34
C LEU A 54 3.22 3.42 -0.85
N HIS A 55 2.23 3.08 -1.67
CA HIS A 55 1.25 2.06 -1.35
C HIS A 55 1.89 0.66 -1.24
N GLN A 56 2.73 0.29 -2.20
CA GLN A 56 3.47 -0.98 -2.20
C GLN A 56 4.39 -1.11 -0.97
N LEU A 57 5.10 -0.03 -0.63
CA LEU A 57 5.96 -0.01 0.57
C LEU A 57 5.15 -0.19 1.86
N ALA A 58 4.00 0.50 1.96
CA ALA A 58 3.11 0.37 3.11
C ALA A 58 2.57 -1.06 3.24
N GLN A 59 2.16 -1.67 2.13
CA GLN A 59 1.69 -3.05 2.10
C GLN A 59 2.80 -4.03 2.50
N GLN A 60 4.00 -3.92 1.90
CA GLN A 60 5.14 -4.78 2.25
C GLN A 60 5.51 -4.69 3.74
N LEU A 61 5.44 -3.49 4.31
CA LEU A 61 5.72 -3.29 5.73
C LEU A 61 4.66 -3.96 6.61
N ASN A 62 3.38 -3.85 6.21
CA ASN A 62 2.28 -4.52 6.90
C ASN A 62 2.43 -6.05 6.84
N ASP A 63 2.63 -6.60 5.64
CA ASP A 63 2.78 -8.04 5.41
C ASP A 63 3.98 -8.61 6.20
N THR A 64 5.09 -7.87 6.25
CA THR A 64 6.26 -8.25 7.06
C THR A 64 5.95 -8.22 8.55
N GLY A 65 5.15 -7.25 9.00
CA GLY A 65 4.67 -7.17 10.39
C GLY A 65 3.79 -8.35 10.76
N GLU A 66 2.85 -8.72 9.90
CA GLU A 66 1.99 -9.90 10.08
C GLU A 66 2.82 -11.20 10.12
N LEU A 67 3.79 -11.35 9.22
CA LEU A 67 4.73 -12.48 9.24
C LEU A 67 5.54 -12.53 10.55
N PHE A 68 5.99 -11.38 11.05
CA PHE A 68 6.71 -11.29 12.31
C PHE A 68 5.83 -11.71 13.50
N GLU A 69 4.56 -11.29 13.53
CA GLU A 69 3.60 -11.69 14.55
C GLU A 69 3.33 -13.20 14.51
N LEU A 70 3.15 -13.78 13.32
CA LEU A 70 2.98 -15.21 13.14
C LEU A 70 4.21 -15.99 13.65
N LEU A 71 5.42 -15.55 13.31
CA LEU A 71 6.66 -16.17 13.80
C LEU A 71 6.75 -16.08 15.33
N ARG A 72 6.38 -14.93 15.91
CA ARG A 72 6.39 -14.73 17.36
C ARG A 72 5.43 -15.69 18.08
N GLN A 73 4.22 -15.88 17.54
CA GLN A 73 3.26 -16.85 18.08
C GLN A 73 3.82 -18.27 18.03
N LEU A 74 4.36 -18.70 16.89
CA LEU A 74 4.96 -20.02 16.75
C LEU A 74 6.09 -20.26 17.75
N VAL A 75 6.96 -19.27 17.99
CA VAL A 75 8.05 -19.38 18.97
C VAL A 75 7.52 -19.45 20.41
N GLN A 76 6.49 -18.66 20.76
CA GLN A 76 5.87 -18.73 22.08
C GLN A 76 5.20 -20.09 22.33
N ASP A 77 4.53 -20.66 21.35
CA ASP A 77 3.87 -21.97 21.48
C ASP A 77 4.90 -23.10 21.70
N GLN A 78 6.05 -23.06 21.02
CA GLN A 78 7.15 -24.01 21.22
C GLN A 78 7.75 -23.93 22.64
N HIS A 79 7.88 -22.72 23.19
CA HIS A 79 8.33 -22.53 24.57
C HIS A 79 7.35 -23.12 25.58
N HIS A 80 6.04 -22.94 25.36
CA HIS A 80 5.00 -23.47 26.23
C HIS A 80 4.95 -25.02 26.22
N ILE A 81 5.24 -25.65 25.07
CA ILE A 81 5.33 -27.12 24.97
C ILE A 81 6.48 -27.67 25.82
N LEU A 82 7.64 -27.01 25.80
CA LEU A 82 8.82 -27.43 26.57
C LEU A 82 8.61 -27.29 28.09
N GLU A 83 8.02 -26.19 28.56
CA GLU A 83 7.70 -26.01 29.98
C GLU A 83 6.70 -27.06 30.48
N ARG A 84 5.70 -27.40 29.66
CA ARG A 84 4.68 -28.40 30.02
C ARG A 84 5.24 -29.81 30.11
N PHE A 85 6.24 -30.15 29.28
CA PHE A 85 6.94 -31.44 29.35
C PHE A 85 7.83 -31.55 30.60
N LEU A 86 8.53 -30.47 30.97
CA LEU A 86 9.38 -30.42 32.16
C LEU A 86 8.60 -30.48 33.48
N LEU A 87 7.36 -29.98 33.51
CA LEU A 87 6.47 -30.07 34.68
C LEU A 87 5.81 -31.46 34.85
N LEU A 88 5.91 -32.33 33.84
CA LEU A 88 5.34 -33.68 33.83
C LEU A 88 6.40 -34.80 34.01
N ALA A 89 7.69 -34.44 34.09
CA ALA A 89 8.80 -35.34 34.36
C ALA A 89 9.28 -35.20 35.82
#